data_AF-A0A858ZYR2-F1
#
_entry.id   AF-A0A858ZYR2-F1
#
_cell.length_a   1.000
_cell.length_b   1.000
_cell.length_c   1.000
_cell.angle_alpha   90.00
_cell.angle_beta   90.00
_cell.angle_gamma   90.00
#
_symmetry.space_group_name_H-M   'P 1'
#
loop_
_entity.id
_entity.type
_entity.pdbx_description
1 polymer ?
#
loop_
_entity_poly.entity_id
_entity_poly.type
_entity_poly.pdbx_seq_one_letter_code
_entity_poly.pdbx_strand_id
1 'polypeptide(L)'
;MTELEVIRAARRDLLVTRWQACFNVNPPPRVHTELLRRVLAWHVQVEATGQKVTLHRPSSASVDRTRSLLTPGTRLLREWRGITHEVSVGPDGFDYAGKTYKSL
;
A
#
# COMPACT_ATOMS: atom_id res chain seq x y z
N MET A 1 -15.89 23.29 -8.15
CA MET A 1 -15.37 22.05 -8.75
C MET A 1 -13.92 21.93 -8.31
N THR A 2 -13.59 21.01 -7.41
CA THR A 2 -12.29 21.04 -6.72
C THR A 2 -11.17 20.52 -7.62
N GLU A 3 -9.99 21.15 -7.61
CA GLU A 3 -8.86 20.81 -8.49
C GLU A 3 -8.40 19.34 -8.33
N LEU A 4 -8.65 18.76 -7.15
CA LEU A 4 -8.43 17.34 -6.86
C LEU A 4 -9.34 16.38 -7.66
N GLU A 5 -10.58 16.77 -7.93
CA GLU A 5 -11.51 15.95 -8.73
C GLU A 5 -11.09 15.89 -10.19
N VAL A 6 -10.55 17.00 -10.71
CA VAL A 6 -10.00 17.06 -12.06
C VAL A 6 -8.80 16.12 -12.17
N ILE A 7 -7.87 16.13 -11.20
CA ILE A 7 -6.70 15.23 -11.20
C ILE A 7 -7.13 13.77 -11.09
N ARG A 8 -8.17 13.45 -10.29
CA ARG A 8 -8.67 12.09 -10.13
C ARG A 8 -9.30 11.53 -11.41
N ALA A 9 -10.07 12.34 -12.14
CA ALA A 9 -10.71 11.93 -13.39
C ALA A 9 -9.83 12.13 -14.64
N ALA A 10 -8.70 12.83 -14.52
CA ALA A 10 -7.84 13.19 -15.64
C ALA A 10 -7.26 11.97 -16.37
N ARG A 11 -7.19 12.12 -17.70
CA ARG A 11 -6.43 11.25 -18.60
C ARG A 11 -4.93 11.49 -18.45
N ARG A 12 -4.13 10.50 -18.84
CA ARG A 12 -2.65 10.51 -18.70
C ARG A 12 -2.01 11.76 -19.30
N ASP A 13 -2.49 12.24 -20.43
CA ASP A 13 -1.94 13.41 -21.13
C ASP A 13 -1.99 14.68 -20.24
N LEU A 14 -3.16 14.98 -19.67
CA LEU A 14 -3.35 16.10 -18.75
C LEU A 14 -2.50 15.94 -17.47
N LEU A 15 -2.30 14.70 -17.00
CA LEU A 15 -1.44 14.42 -15.85
C LEU A 15 0.05 14.68 -16.16
N VAL A 16 0.50 14.40 -17.39
CA VAL A 16 1.88 14.69 -17.82
C VAL A 16 2.11 16.20 -17.88
N THR A 17 1.19 16.95 -18.48
CA THR A 17 1.27 18.42 -18.54
C THR A 17 1.30 19.04 -17.14
N ARG A 18 0.43 18.58 -16.24
CA ARG A 18 0.41 19.05 -14.84
C ARG A 18 1.68 18.65 -14.08
N TRP A 19 2.20 17.45 -14.30
CA TRP A 19 3.46 17.01 -13.71
C TRP A 19 4.64 17.89 -14.15
N GLN A 20 4.72 18.21 -15.44
CA GLN A 20 5.73 19.11 -15.96
C GLN A 20 5.59 20.52 -15.37
N ALA A 21 4.36 21.03 -15.21
CA ALA A 21 4.12 22.33 -14.58
C ALA A 21 4.54 22.38 -13.10
N CYS A 22 4.27 21.31 -12.32
CA CYS A 22 4.60 21.28 -10.89
C CYS A 22 6.08 20.96 -10.61
N PHE A 23 6.67 20.02 -11.36
CA PHE A 23 8.00 19.48 -11.05
C PHE A 23 9.10 19.86 -12.05
N ASN A 24 8.75 20.54 -13.15
CA ASN A 24 9.67 20.93 -14.24
C ASN A 24 10.52 19.76 -14.78
N VAL A 25 10.04 18.52 -14.61
CA VAL A 25 10.66 17.29 -15.09
C VAL A 25 9.64 16.47 -15.86
N ASN A 26 10.09 15.69 -16.85
CA ASN A 26 9.20 14.76 -17.52
C ASN A 26 8.93 13.54 -16.61
N PRO A 27 7.68 13.06 -16.47
CA PRO A 27 7.41 11.87 -15.68
C PRO A 27 8.13 10.64 -16.27
N PRO A 28 8.54 9.66 -15.43
CA PRO A 28 9.25 8.48 -15.89
C PRO A 28 8.47 7.71 -16.98
N PRO A 29 9.13 7.27 -18.06
CA PRO A 29 8.46 6.49 -19.09
C PRO A 29 7.97 5.18 -18.48
N ARG A 30 6.67 4.89 -18.63
CA ARG A 30 5.93 3.71 -18.09
C ARG A 30 5.45 3.79 -16.64
N VAL A 31 5.47 4.96 -16.01
CA VAL A 31 4.79 5.11 -14.73
C VAL A 31 3.27 4.91 -14.87
N HIS A 32 2.67 4.20 -13.91
CA HIS A 32 1.24 3.94 -13.90
C HIS A 32 0.47 5.25 -13.68
N THR A 33 -0.61 5.46 -14.44
CA THR A 33 -1.44 6.68 -14.38
C THR A 33 -1.92 6.97 -12.96
N GLU A 34 -2.21 5.93 -12.18
CA GLU A 34 -2.65 6.09 -10.79
C GLU A 34 -1.56 6.65 -9.88
N LEU A 35 -0.29 6.31 -10.11
CA LEU A 35 0.81 6.89 -9.33
C LEU A 35 0.95 8.38 -9.64
N LEU A 36 0.82 8.78 -10.90
CA LEU A 36 0.83 10.19 -11.31
C LEU A 36 -0.29 10.97 -10.62
N ARG A 37 -1.53 10.45 -10.64
CA ARG A 37 -2.66 11.08 -9.95
C ARG A 37 -2.39 11.27 -8.46
N ARG A 38 -1.83 10.24 -7.81
CA ARG A 38 -1.57 10.25 -6.37
C ARG A 38 -0.52 11.28 -5.98
N VAL A 39 0.57 11.38 -6.75
CA VAL A 39 1.62 12.36 -6.52
C VAL A 39 1.14 13.78 -6.78
N LEU A 40 0.36 14.00 -7.85
CA LEU A 40 -0.22 15.31 -8.16
C LEU A 40 -1.24 15.75 -7.11
N ALA A 41 -2.11 14.84 -6.66
CA ALA A 41 -3.06 15.12 -5.58
C ALA A 41 -2.35 15.46 -4.27
N TRP A 42 -1.26 14.75 -3.96
CA TRP A 42 -0.41 15.06 -2.81
C TRP A 42 0.24 16.45 -2.93
N HIS A 43 0.76 16.83 -4.12
CA HIS A 43 1.34 18.15 -4.35
C HIS A 43 0.33 19.27 -4.08
N VAL A 44 -0.87 19.18 -4.67
CA VAL A 44 -1.96 20.15 -4.46
C VAL A 44 -2.36 20.22 -2.98
N GLN A 45 -2.38 19.08 -2.28
CA GLN A 45 -2.70 19.04 -0.87
C GLN A 45 -1.63 19.73 0.01
N VAL A 46 -0.36 19.52 -0.32
CA VAL A 46 0.77 20.18 0.36
C VAL A 46 0.75 21.68 0.13
N GLU A 47 0.48 22.14 -1.10
CA GLU A 47 0.35 23.57 -1.40
C GLU A 47 -0.82 24.21 -0.66
N ALA A 48 -1.96 23.53 -0.59
CA ALA A 48 -3.15 24.06 0.07
C ALA A 48 -3.06 24.06 1.62
N THR A 49 -2.37 23.09 2.20
CA THR A 49 -2.40 22.85 3.67
C THR A 49 -1.07 23.18 4.36
N GLY A 50 0.04 23.29 3.61
CA GLY A 50 1.39 23.47 4.16
C GLY A 50 1.93 22.26 4.95
N GLN A 51 1.12 21.23 5.17
CA GLN A 51 1.48 20.01 5.86
C GLN A 51 1.82 18.91 4.84
N LYS A 52 2.99 18.30 5.01
CA LYS A 52 3.32 17.02 4.38
C LYS A 52 2.45 15.94 5.03
N VAL A 53 1.21 15.81 4.57
CA VAL A 53 0.41 14.64 4.93
C VAL A 53 1.16 13.44 4.36
N THR A 54 1.76 12.66 5.26
CA THR A 54 2.40 11.39 4.93
C THR A 54 1.39 10.62 4.10
N LEU A 55 1.78 10.26 2.88
CA LEU A 55 0.95 9.43 2.02
C LEU A 55 0.57 8.21 2.87
N HIS A 56 -0.66 8.17 3.37
CA HIS A 56 -1.13 6.99 4.07
C HIS A 56 -1.08 5.92 3.01
N ARG A 57 -0.02 5.08 3.08
CA ARG A 57 -0.05 3.75 2.50
C ARG A 57 -1.40 3.24 2.98
N PRO A 58 -2.36 2.91 2.09
CA PRO A 58 -3.54 2.20 2.56
C PRO A 58 -2.93 1.05 3.33
N SER A 59 -3.17 1.03 4.64
CA SER A 59 -2.68 -0.04 5.47
C SER A 59 -3.11 -1.28 4.69
N SER A 60 -2.15 -2.04 4.17
CA SER A 60 -2.44 -3.40 3.77
C SER A 60 -3.05 -3.97 5.01
N ALA A 61 -4.39 -4.09 5.01
CA ALA A 61 -5.21 -4.16 6.21
C ALA A 61 -4.43 -4.95 7.24
N SER A 62 -3.96 -4.25 8.28
CA SER A 62 -2.90 -4.76 9.13
C SER A 62 -3.23 -6.21 9.45
N VAL A 63 -2.36 -7.13 9.02
CA VAL A 63 -2.42 -8.57 9.34
C VAL A 63 -2.05 -8.73 10.82
N ASP A 64 -2.63 -7.87 11.64
CA ASP A 64 -2.40 -7.65 13.05
C ASP A 64 -3.70 -7.96 13.81
N ARG A 65 -4.86 -7.92 13.13
CA ARG A 65 -6.12 -8.42 13.70
C ARG A 65 -6.19 -9.95 13.82
N THR A 66 -5.34 -10.69 13.12
CA THR A 66 -5.25 -12.15 13.25
C THR A 66 -4.50 -12.59 14.51
N ARG A 67 -3.53 -11.80 15.01
CA ARG A 67 -2.78 -12.18 16.22
C ARG A 67 -3.68 -12.28 17.45
N SER A 68 -4.76 -11.48 17.50
CA SER A 68 -5.69 -11.47 18.64
C SER A 68 -6.76 -12.57 18.60
N LEU A 69 -6.84 -13.37 17.53
CA LEU A 69 -7.90 -14.39 17.35
C LEU A 69 -7.36 -15.83 17.26
N LEU A 70 -6.05 -16.02 17.15
CA LEU A 70 -5.47 -17.33 16.95
C LEU A 70 -5.15 -17.97 18.30
N THR A 71 -6.00 -18.89 18.72
CA THR A 71 -5.77 -19.71 19.91
C THR A 71 -4.63 -20.70 19.65
N PRO A 72 -3.76 -20.98 20.64
CA PRO A 72 -2.79 -22.05 20.55
C PRO A 72 -3.46 -23.37 20.14
N GLY A 73 -2.92 -24.05 19.14
CA GLY A 73 -3.53 -25.22 18.51
C GLY A 73 -4.21 -24.94 17.16
N THR A 74 -4.34 -23.68 16.75
CA THR A 74 -4.81 -23.33 15.40
C THR A 74 -3.75 -23.68 14.36
N ARG A 75 -4.14 -24.32 13.24
CA ARG A 75 -3.28 -24.53 12.07
C ARG A 75 -3.71 -23.62 10.92
N LEU A 76 -2.76 -22.85 10.41
CA LEU A 76 -2.93 -21.97 9.26
C LEU A 76 -2.35 -22.65 8.02
N LEU A 77 -3.18 -22.83 7.01
CA LEU A 77 -2.80 -23.41 5.73
C LEU A 77 -2.90 -22.32 4.68
N ARG A 78 -1.79 -22.07 3.97
CA ARG A 78 -1.76 -21.12 2.86
C ARG A 78 -1.07 -21.74 1.66
N GLU A 79 -1.76 -21.76 0.53
CA GLU A 79 -1.13 -22.08 -0.74
C GLU A 79 -0.42 -20.85 -1.30
N TRP A 80 0.86 -21.02 -1.64
CA TRP A 80 1.64 -20.00 -2.34
C TRP A 80 2.54 -20.66 -3.38
N ARG A 81 2.42 -20.24 -4.64
CA ARG A 81 3.16 -20.81 -5.78
C ARG A 81 3.06 -22.34 -5.88
N GLY A 82 1.89 -22.89 -5.56
CA GLY A 82 1.65 -24.34 -5.59
C GLY A 82 2.26 -25.12 -4.41
N ILE A 83 2.81 -24.42 -3.41
CA ILE A 83 3.30 -25.02 -2.17
C ILE A 83 2.30 -24.70 -1.06
N THR A 84 1.86 -25.73 -0.34
CA THR A 84 1.05 -25.55 0.87
C THR A 84 1.96 -25.29 2.05
N HIS A 85 1.89 -24.08 2.59
CA HIS A 85 2.56 -23.68 3.82
C HIS A 85 1.64 -23.97 5.01
N GLU A 86 2.05 -24.86 5.91
CA GLU A 86 1.37 -25.13 7.18
C GLU A 86 2.09 -24.41 8.33
N VAL A 87 1.38 -23.54 9.05
CA VAL A 87 1.88 -22.85 10.24
C VAL A 87 1.03 -23.24 11.44
N SER A 88 1.65 -23.75 12.50
CA SER A 88 0.97 -24.08 13.77
C SER A 88 1.12 -22.94 14.78
N VAL A 89 0.02 -22.54 15.41
CA VAL A 89 0.04 -21.49 16.45
C VAL A 89 0.33 -22.14 17.80
N GLY A 90 1.46 -21.81 18.40
CA GLY A 90 1.84 -22.19 19.76
C GLY A 90 1.55 -21.08 20.79
N PRO A 91 1.73 -21.35 22.09
CA PRO A 91 1.52 -20.36 23.16
C PRO A 91 2.46 -19.15 23.04
N ASP A 92 3.68 -19.36 22.55
CA ASP A 92 4.73 -18.34 22.49
C ASP A 92 5.01 -17.81 21.06
N GLY A 93 4.34 -18.35 20.04
CA GLY A 93 4.60 -17.95 18.64
C GLY A 93 4.03 -18.90 17.59
N PHE A 94 4.65 -18.90 16.42
CA PHE A 94 4.23 -19.67 15.25
C PHE A 94 5.29 -20.69 14.87
N ASP A 95 4.94 -21.96 14.81
CA ASP A 95 5.81 -23.00 14.25
C ASP A 95 5.56 -23.16 12.76
N TYR A 96 6.62 -23.02 11.96
CA TYR A 96 6.59 -23.22 10.52
C TYR A 96 7.81 -24.04 10.10
N ALA A 97 7.56 -25.20 9.49
CA ALA A 97 8.61 -26.12 9.03
C ALA A 97 9.66 -26.47 10.11
N GLY A 98 9.23 -26.63 11.37
CA GLY A 98 10.09 -26.94 12.51
C GLY A 98 10.90 -25.75 13.06
N LYS A 99 10.55 -24.52 12.66
CA LYS A 99 11.15 -23.28 13.19
C LYS A 99 10.07 -22.41 13.81
N THR A 100 10.37 -21.89 14.99
CA THR A 100 9.49 -20.96 15.71
C THR A 100 9.76 -19.51 15.33
N TYR A 101 8.72 -18.78 14.95
CA TYR A 101 8.74 -17.36 14.60
C TYR A 101 7.86 -16.55 15.55
N LYS A 102 8.29 -15.32 15.87
CA LYS A 102 7.53 -14.39 16.74
C LYS A 102 6.40 -13.64 16.01
N SER A 103 6.34 -13.77 14.69
CA SER A 103 5.35 -13.14 13.81
C SER A 103 5.12 -13.99 12.55
N LEU A 104 3.93 -13.85 11.96
CA LEU A 104 3.56 -14.41 10.66
C LEU A 104 4.04 -13.53 9.50
#